data_AF-W1Y2T3-F1
#
_entry.id   AF-W1Y2T3-F1
#
_cell.length_a   1.000
_cell.length_b   1.000
_cell.length_c   1.000
_cell.angle_alpha   90.00
_cell.angle_beta   90.00
_cell.angle_gamma   90.00
#
_symmetry.space_group_name_H-M   'P 1'
#
loop_
_entity.id
_entity.type
_entity.pdbx_description
1 polymer ?
#
loop_
_entity_poly.entity_id
_entity_poly.type
_entity_poly.pdbx_seq_one_letter_code
_entity_poly.pdbx_strand_id
1 'polypeptide(L)'
;ALNIIHYMTDKYNYEAVQMAFLPTKQRANMGFGICGFANTVDTLSAIKYATVKPIRDENGYIYDYETIGEYPRWGEDDPRSNELAEWL
;
A
#
# COMPACT_ATOMS: atom_id res chain seq x y z
N ALA A 1 14.27 -7.03 -0.41
CA ALA A 1 14.83 -5.98 -1.27
C ALA A 1 15.57 -4.92 -0.47
N LEU A 2 14.88 -4.17 0.41
CA LEU A 2 15.44 -3.04 1.17
C LEU A 2 16.69 -3.37 2.01
N ASN A 3 16.76 -4.54 2.66
CA ASN A 3 17.96 -4.93 3.41
C ASN A 3 19.22 -5.00 2.54
N ILE A 4 19.09 -5.52 1.30
CA ILE A 4 20.22 -5.59 0.36
C ILE A 4 20.57 -4.18 -0.11
N ILE A 5 19.57 -3.36 -0.42
CA ILE A 5 19.76 -1.97 -0.86
C ILE A 5 20.56 -1.20 0.21
N HIS A 6 20.08 -1.16 1.45
CA HIS A 6 20.75 -0.41 2.52
C HIS A 6 22.13 -0.97 2.84
N TYR A 7 22.30 -2.29 2.89
CA TYR A 7 23.62 -2.89 3.10
C TYR A 7 24.62 -2.46 2.01
N MET A 8 24.21 -2.46 0.74
CA MET A 8 25.08 -2.09 -0.37
C MET A 8 25.32 -0.58 -0.45
N THR A 9 24.31 0.24 -0.13
CA THR A 9 24.48 1.70 -0.05
C THR A 9 25.49 2.06 1.04
N ASP A 10 25.34 1.52 2.25
CA ASP A 10 26.30 1.78 3.33
C ASP A 10 27.72 1.31 2.99
N LYS A 11 27.85 0.21 2.25
CA LYS A 11 29.16 -0.35 1.87
C LYS A 11 29.85 0.45 0.76
N TYR A 12 29.11 0.89 -0.26
CA TYR A 12 29.70 1.41 -1.49
C TYR A 12 29.42 2.89 -1.75
N ASN A 13 28.42 3.47 -1.09
CA ASN A 13 28.02 4.87 -1.27
C ASN A 13 27.55 5.48 0.05
N TYR A 14 28.35 5.32 1.11
CA TYR A 14 28.06 5.88 2.42
C TYR A 14 28.01 7.41 2.36
N GLU A 15 26.94 8.01 2.88
CA GLU A 15 26.70 9.45 2.91
C GLU A 15 27.58 10.18 3.95
N ALA A 16 28.90 10.02 3.85
CA ALA A 16 29.88 10.41 4.87
C ALA A 16 29.76 11.86 5.33
N VAL A 17 29.55 12.80 4.40
CA VAL A 17 29.42 14.23 4.72
C VAL A 17 28.15 14.49 5.53
N GLN A 18 27.03 13.88 5.16
CA GLN A 18 25.76 14.05 5.89
C GLN A 18 25.84 13.38 7.28
N MET A 19 26.45 12.20 7.35
CA MET A 19 26.61 11.46 8.59
C MET A 19 27.61 12.10 9.55
N ALA A 20 28.61 12.84 9.07
CA ALA A 20 29.57 13.58 9.90
C ALA A 20 28.93 14.68 10.77
N PHE A 21 27.76 15.19 10.37
CA PHE A 21 26.99 16.17 11.14
C PHE A 21 26.01 15.53 12.13
N LEU A 22 25.98 14.19 12.22
CA LEU A 22 25.09 13.47 13.13
C LEU A 22 25.86 12.93 14.36
N PRO A 23 25.16 12.72 15.49
CA PRO A 23 25.71 12.01 16.65
C PRO A 23 26.29 10.63 16.29
N THR A 24 27.35 10.23 17.00
CA THR A 24 28.08 8.97 16.76
C THR A 24 27.19 7.72 16.79
N LYS A 25 26.16 7.71 17.64
CA LYS A 25 25.19 6.62 17.73
C LYS A 25 23.86 7.13 17.18
N GLN A 26 23.47 6.61 16.02
CA GLN A 26 22.15 6.87 15.47
C GLN A 26 21.31 5.62 15.31
N ARG A 27 20.01 5.82 15.49
CA ARG A 27 19.01 4.83 15.15
C ARG A 27 18.50 5.11 13.74
N ALA A 28 18.47 4.07 12.91
CA ALA A 28 17.81 4.10 11.62
C ALA A 28 16.47 3.34 11.70
N ASN A 29 15.43 3.90 11.10
CA ASN A 29 14.17 3.20 10.85
C ASN A 29 14.10 2.83 9.37
N MET A 30 13.56 1.64 9.07
CA MET A 30 13.31 1.24 7.68
C MET A 30 12.02 1.90 7.18
N GLY A 31 12.14 2.82 6.24
CA GLY A 31 11.00 3.50 5.64
C GLY A 31 10.33 2.63 4.58
N PHE A 32 9.24 1.97 4.92
CA PHE A 32 8.38 1.29 3.96
C PHE A 32 7.27 2.22 3.49
N GLY A 33 6.94 2.16 2.20
CA GLY A 33 5.82 2.89 1.61
C GLY A 33 4.75 1.93 1.10
N ILE A 34 3.50 2.40 1.13
CA ILE A 34 2.35 1.72 0.53
C ILE A 34 1.84 2.61 -0.61
N CYS A 35 1.51 2.01 -1.75
CA CYS A 35 0.94 2.70 -2.91
C CYS A 35 -0.41 2.05 -3.27
N GLY A 36 -1.35 2.84 -3.77
CA GLY A 36 -2.69 2.35 -4.13
C GLY A 36 -3.60 2.09 -2.93
N PHE A 37 -3.36 2.77 -1.80
CA PHE A 37 -4.12 2.56 -0.57
C PHE A 37 -5.62 2.82 -0.76
N ALA A 38 -6.01 3.98 -1.30
CA ALA A 38 -7.41 4.31 -1.56
C ALA A 38 -8.09 3.26 -2.46
N ASN A 39 -7.45 2.89 -3.57
CA ASN A 39 -7.95 1.86 -4.48
C ASN A 39 -8.16 0.51 -3.77
N THR A 40 -7.26 0.15 -2.86
CA THR A 40 -7.35 -1.11 -2.09
C THR A 40 -8.52 -1.07 -1.13
N VAL A 41 -8.66 0.02 -0.38
CA VAL A 41 -9.78 0.24 0.55
C VAL A 41 -11.12 0.23 -0.19
N ASP A 42 -11.21 0.93 -1.31
CA ASP A 42 -12.42 0.97 -2.14
C ASP A 42 -12.76 -0.39 -2.73
N THR A 43 -11.76 -1.17 -3.14
CA THR A 43 -11.98 -2.53 -3.66
C THR A 43 -12.53 -3.45 -2.57
N LEU A 44 -11.98 -3.37 -1.35
CA LEU A 44 -12.50 -4.13 -0.20
C LEU A 44 -13.91 -3.67 0.18
N SER A 45 -14.17 -2.37 0.11
CA SER A 45 -15.47 -1.77 0.35
C SER A 45 -16.52 -2.26 -0.66
N ALA A 46 -16.18 -2.27 -1.95
CA ALA A 46 -17.04 -2.78 -3.01
C ALA A 46 -17.38 -4.26 -2.80
N ILE A 47 -16.41 -5.09 -2.42
CA ILE A 47 -16.64 -6.52 -2.14
C ILE A 47 -17.53 -6.73 -0.91
N LYS A 48 -17.43 -5.86 0.10
CA LYS A 48 -18.17 -5.98 1.36
C LYS A 48 -19.60 -5.44 1.28
N TYR A 49 -19.81 -4.34 0.56
CA TYR A 49 -21.07 -3.58 0.57
C TYR A 49 -21.86 -3.62 -0.75
N ALA A 50 -21.22 -4.00 -1.85
CA ALA A 50 -21.85 -4.20 -3.15
C ALA A 50 -21.68 -5.66 -3.62
N THR A 51 -22.24 -5.99 -4.78
CA THR A 51 -22.01 -7.29 -5.43
C THR A 51 -20.96 -7.13 -6.52
N VAL A 52 -19.79 -7.75 -6.34
CA VAL A 52 -18.69 -7.73 -7.32
C VAL A 52 -18.63 -9.07 -8.04
N LYS A 53 -18.81 -9.06 -9.35
CA LYS A 53 -18.72 -10.23 -10.21
C LYS A 53 -17.40 -10.20 -11.01
N PRO A 54 -16.49 -11.17 -10.81
CA PRO A 54 -15.26 -11.24 -11.59
C PRO A 54 -15.55 -11.69 -13.02
N ILE A 55 -14.98 -10.99 -14.00
CA ILE A 55 -15.03 -11.34 -15.41
C ILE A 55 -13.74 -12.09 -15.74
N ARG A 56 -13.90 -13.29 -16.34
CA ARG A 56 -12.80 -14.22 -16.59
C ARG A 56 -12.55 -14.41 -18.08
N ASP A 57 -11.28 -14.63 -18.42
CA ASP A 57 -10.88 -15.04 -19.76
C ASP A 57 -11.10 -16.55 -19.99
N GLU A 58 -10.73 -17.03 -21.17
CA GLU A 58 -10.85 -18.45 -21.57
C GLU A 58 -10.02 -19.40 -20.69
N ASN A 59 -8.93 -18.89 -20.08
CA ASN A 59 -8.06 -19.65 -19.18
C ASN A 59 -8.55 -19.60 -17.72
N GLY A 60 -9.61 -18.84 -17.44
CA GLY A 60 -10.18 -18.63 -16.12
C GLY A 60 -9.51 -17.53 -15.30
N TYR A 61 -8.58 -16.76 -15.87
CA TYR A 61 -7.96 -15.60 -15.22
C TYR A 61 -8.92 -14.42 -15.16
N ILE A 62 -8.94 -13.75 -14.01
CA ILE A 62 -9.76 -12.55 -13.83
C ILE A 62 -9.03 -11.37 -14.45
N TYR A 63 -9.67 -10.69 -15.39
CA TYR A 63 -9.09 -9.50 -16.04
C TYR A 63 -9.89 -8.22 -15.75
N ASP A 64 -11.15 -8.35 -15.31
CA ASP A 64 -12.02 -7.20 -15.00
C ASP A 64 -13.11 -7.58 -13.99
N TYR A 65 -13.86 -6.60 -13.51
CA TYR A 65 -14.92 -6.74 -12.52
C TYR A 65 -16.16 -5.93 -12.90
N GLU A 66 -17.32 -6.55 -12.74
CA GLU A 66 -18.62 -5.88 -12.81
C GLU A 66 -19.15 -5.64 -11.39
N THR A 67 -19.38 -4.38 -11.02
CA THR A 67 -19.92 -4.01 -9.70
C THR A 67 -21.38 -3.62 -9.83
N ILE A 68 -22.24 -4.27 -9.03
CA ILE A 68 -23.68 -4.00 -8.96
C ILE A 68 -24.01 -3.49 -7.57
N GLY A 69 -24.56 -2.27 -7.51
CA GLY A 69 -24.86 -1.55 -6.28
C GLY A 69 -23.81 -0.49 -5.93
N GLU A 70 -24.13 0.34 -4.95
CA GLU A 70 -23.25 1.39 -4.45
C GLU A 70 -22.47 0.91 -3.21
N TYR A 71 -21.26 1.43 -3.03
CA TYR A 71 -20.41 1.14 -1.89
C TYR A 71 -19.73 2.44 -1.41
N PRO A 72 -19.40 2.55 -0.11
CA PRO A 72 -18.73 3.73 0.41
C PRO A 72 -17.29 3.81 -0.09
N ARG A 73 -16.87 4.99 -0.56
CA ARG A 73 -15.50 5.24 -1.03
C ARG A 73 -14.67 5.95 0.04
N TRP A 74 -13.40 5.60 0.10
CA TRP A 74 -12.43 6.20 0.99
C TRP A 74 -12.22 7.68 0.67
N GLY A 75 -12.19 8.51 1.71
CA GLY A 75 -12.09 9.97 1.58
C GLY A 75 -13.43 10.70 1.49
N GLU A 76 -14.56 9.99 1.48
CA GLU A 76 -15.92 10.57 1.52
C GLU A 76 -16.49 10.69 2.95
N ASP A 77 -15.64 10.55 3.99
CA ASP A 77 -16.02 10.60 5.41
C ASP A 77 -17.10 9.57 5.82
N ASP A 78 -17.10 8.40 5.16
CA ASP A 78 -17.97 7.29 5.55
C ASP A 78 -17.24 6.33 6.52
N PRO A 79 -17.74 6.16 7.76
CA PRO A 79 -17.12 5.29 8.76
C PRO A 79 -16.84 3.86 8.26
N ARG A 80 -17.70 3.33 7.38
CA ARG A 80 -17.56 1.96 6.86
C ARG A 80 -16.32 1.79 5.99
N SER A 81 -15.97 2.82 5.22
CA SER A 81 -14.73 2.84 4.44
C SER A 81 -13.53 3.12 5.34
N ASN A 82 -13.70 3.96 6.36
CA ASN A 82 -12.64 4.32 7.27
C ASN A 82 -12.19 3.16 8.16
N GLU A 83 -13.13 2.36 8.65
CA GLU A 83 -12.82 1.14 9.40
C GLU A 83 -11.98 0.14 8.56
N LEU A 84 -12.23 0.07 7.24
CA LEU A 84 -11.43 -0.77 6.33
C LEU A 84 -10.03 -0.20 6.12
N ALA A 85 -9.90 1.13 6.07
CA ALA A 85 -8.61 1.80 5.96
C ALA A 85 -7.76 1.64 7.23
N GLU A 86 -8.35 1.79 8.42
CA GLU A 86 -7.63 1.65 9.70
C GLU A 86 -7.19 0.22 9.97
N TRP A 87 -7.95 -0.76 9.49
CA TRP A 87 -7.60 -2.18 9.61
C TRP A 87 -6.40 -2.57 8.74
N LEU A 88 -6.14 -1.83 7.65
CA LEU A 88 -5.15 -2.16 6.62
C LEU A 88 -3.77 -1.58 6.93
#